data_AF-A0A9X0RXD7-F1
#
_entry.id   AF-A0A9X0RXD7-F1
#
_cell.length_a   1.000
_cell.length_b   1.000
_cell.length_c   1.000
_cell.angle_alpha   90.00
_cell.angle_beta   90.00
_cell.angle_gamma   90.00
#
_symmetry.space_group_name_H-M   'P 1'
#
loop_
_entity.id
_entity.type
_entity.pdbx_description
1 polymer ?
#
loop_
_entity_poly.entity_id
_entity_poly.type
_entity_poly.pdbx_seq_one_letter_code
_entity_poly.pdbx_strand_id
1 'polypeptide(L)'
;MTFSQHNITANTLDELMQDTWLLALAIRNGQSITVDDALYQRCFNTIQQVQHHLTTAGASASLCEEIKFAHCVFLDELIMTIPEADISAWWKRTPLQGHFLGHLIGGEQFFDRVKNLLREPATAQAAISCYYRMLHLGYAGKYRTEDDEERQLLMQQLKALLPKQIGSADSAIIIQRSKHKTSFWQRSPWLIRSSVLVAITVATFIMNGHLQYLLVKG
;
A
#
# COMPACT_ATOMS: atom_id res chain seq x y z
N MET A 1 -38.83 -13.43 8.24
CA MET A 1 -37.78 -12.51 8.75
C MET A 1 -37.07 -11.95 7.54
N THR A 2 -37.28 -10.68 7.23
CA THR A 2 -36.73 -9.99 6.06
C THR A 2 -35.24 -9.79 6.25
N PHE A 3 -34.42 -10.44 5.41
CA PHE A 3 -33.01 -10.10 5.29
C PHE A 3 -32.92 -8.66 4.78
N SER A 4 -32.53 -7.72 5.64
CA SER A 4 -32.15 -6.38 5.19
C SER A 4 -30.95 -6.53 4.27
N GLN A 5 -31.16 -6.37 2.96
CA GLN A 5 -30.08 -6.13 2.00
C GLN A 5 -29.27 -4.95 2.50
N HIS A 6 -28.08 -5.22 3.05
CA HIS A 6 -27.11 -4.17 3.27
C HIS A 6 -26.59 -3.76 1.89
N ASN A 7 -27.11 -2.66 1.35
CA ASN A 7 -26.52 -2.06 0.16
C ASN A 7 -25.07 -1.69 0.48
N ILE A 8 -24.12 -2.28 -0.25
CA ILE A 8 -22.71 -1.93 -0.13
C ILE A 8 -22.56 -0.45 -0.49
N THR A 9 -22.16 0.35 0.49
CA THR A 9 -21.95 1.79 0.31
C THR A 9 -20.51 2.07 -0.12
N ALA A 10 -20.26 3.29 -0.63
CA ALA A 10 -18.92 3.75 -0.93
C ALA A 10 -17.98 3.70 0.29
N ASN A 11 -18.47 4.05 1.48
CA ASN A 11 -17.68 4.03 2.72
C ASN A 11 -17.32 2.61 3.13
N THR A 12 -18.28 1.68 3.06
CA THR A 12 -18.03 0.27 3.38
C THR A 12 -16.98 -0.31 2.43
N LEU A 13 -17.03 0.04 1.14
CA LEU A 13 -16.01 -0.40 0.20
C LEU A 13 -14.64 0.24 0.48
N ASP A 14 -14.60 1.52 0.84
CA ASP A 14 -13.36 2.21 1.22
C ASP A 14 -12.70 1.56 2.45
N GLU A 15 -13.49 1.12 3.43
CA GLU A 15 -13.01 0.37 4.60
C GLU A 15 -12.43 -0.99 4.18
N LEU A 16 -13.13 -1.73 3.31
CA LEU A 16 -12.65 -3.03 2.82
C LEU A 16 -11.36 -2.90 1.98
N MET A 17 -11.21 -1.82 1.23
CA MET A 17 -10.08 -1.58 0.33
C MET A 17 -8.95 -0.79 0.99
N GLN A 18 -9.04 -0.48 2.29
CA GLN A 18 -8.13 0.41 3.00
C GLN A 18 -6.65 0.03 2.81
N ASP A 19 -6.30 -1.24 2.98
CA ASP A 19 -4.91 -1.71 2.82
C ASP A 19 -4.38 -1.50 1.40
N THR A 20 -5.26 -1.64 0.40
CA THR A 20 -4.92 -1.37 -1.00
C THR A 20 -4.69 0.12 -1.24
N TRP A 21 -5.51 0.98 -0.65
CA TRP A 21 -5.32 2.43 -0.72
C TRP A 21 -4.04 2.88 -0.03
N LEU A 22 -3.71 2.30 1.11
CA LEU A 22 -2.46 2.59 1.82
C LEU A 22 -1.24 2.14 1.03
N LEU A 23 -1.28 0.96 0.40
CA LEU A 23 -0.22 0.49 -0.49
C LEU A 23 -0.03 1.44 -1.67
N ALA A 24 -1.11 1.87 -2.32
CA ALA A 24 -1.05 2.82 -3.44
C ALA A 24 -0.42 4.16 -3.03
N LEU A 25 -0.82 4.69 -1.87
CA LEU A 25 -0.25 5.92 -1.32
C LEU A 25 1.23 5.75 -0.96
N ALA A 26 1.63 4.60 -0.42
CA ALA A 26 3.04 4.30 -0.10
C ALA A 26 3.91 4.32 -1.36
N ILE A 27 3.48 3.61 -2.41
CA ILE A 27 4.17 3.57 -3.70
C ILE A 27 4.27 4.95 -4.32
N ARG A 28 3.14 5.68 -4.38
CA ARG A 28 3.09 7.02 -4.97
C ARG A 28 3.96 8.04 -4.26
N ASN A 29 4.14 7.90 -2.94
CA ASN A 29 5.02 8.76 -2.15
C ASN A 29 6.49 8.31 -2.19
N GLY A 30 6.85 7.38 -3.07
CA GLY A 30 8.23 6.92 -3.27
C GLY A 30 8.78 6.11 -2.10
N GLN A 31 7.92 5.45 -1.31
CA GLN A 31 8.41 4.52 -0.30
C GLN A 31 9.07 3.33 -1.00
N SER A 32 10.26 2.94 -0.52
CA SER A 32 10.94 1.74 -1.01
C SER A 32 10.13 0.52 -0.59
N ILE A 33 9.58 -0.17 -1.58
CA ILE A 33 8.78 -1.38 -1.41
C ILE A 33 9.48 -2.51 -2.14
N THR A 34 9.70 -3.60 -1.43
CA THR A 34 10.22 -4.84 -2.02
C THR A 34 9.05 -5.61 -2.61
N VAL A 35 9.11 -5.90 -3.92
CA VAL A 35 8.08 -6.66 -4.63
C VAL A 35 8.43 -8.14 -4.58
N ASP A 36 8.38 -8.73 -3.39
CA ASP A 36 8.69 -10.13 -3.15
C ASP A 36 7.44 -11.03 -3.23
N ASP A 37 7.65 -12.34 -3.03
CA ASP A 37 6.56 -13.33 -2.98
C ASP A 37 5.58 -13.04 -1.84
N ALA A 38 6.05 -12.45 -0.73
CA ALA A 38 5.20 -12.11 0.40
C ALA A 38 4.23 -10.97 0.05
N LEU A 39 4.67 -9.95 -0.69
CA LEU A 39 3.80 -8.90 -1.20
C LEU A 39 2.77 -9.48 -2.18
N TYR A 40 3.19 -10.34 -3.11
CA TYR A 40 2.26 -11.03 -4.02
C TYR A 40 1.16 -11.78 -3.24
N GLN A 41 1.56 -12.60 -2.26
CA GLN A 41 0.60 -13.36 -1.44
C GLN A 41 -0.30 -12.44 -0.59
N ARG A 42 0.22 -11.31 -0.09
CA ARG A 42 -0.61 -10.33 0.63
C ARG A 42 -1.67 -9.73 -0.28
N CYS A 43 -1.29 -9.28 -1.48
CA CYS A 43 -2.22 -8.70 -2.45
C CYS A 43 -3.27 -9.72 -2.89
N PHE A 44 -2.84 -10.96 -3.15
CA PHE A 44 -3.72 -12.09 -3.45
C PHE A 44 -4.77 -12.32 -2.36
N ASN A 45 -4.32 -12.45 -1.11
CA ASN A 45 -5.20 -12.68 0.04
C ASN A 45 -6.14 -11.50 0.28
N THR A 46 -5.67 -10.27 0.06
CA THR A 46 -6.49 -9.06 0.20
C THR A 46 -7.66 -9.08 -0.79
N ILE A 47 -7.43 -9.46 -2.06
CA ILE A 47 -8.51 -9.63 -3.05
C ILE A 47 -9.52 -10.67 -2.57
N GLN A 48 -9.06 -11.84 -2.09
CA GLN A 48 -9.96 -12.88 -1.59
C GLN A 48 -10.79 -12.43 -0.38
N GLN A 49 -10.16 -11.71 0.55
CA GLN A 49 -10.84 -11.16 1.73
C GLN A 49 -11.92 -10.15 1.33
N VAL A 50 -11.61 -9.21 0.44
CA VAL A 50 -12.60 -8.24 -0.07
C VAL A 50 -13.78 -8.97 -0.72
N GLN A 51 -13.53 -9.99 -1.55
CA GLN A 51 -14.59 -10.78 -2.18
C GLN A 51 -15.43 -11.56 -1.18
N HIS A 52 -14.81 -12.17 -0.17
CA HIS A 52 -15.52 -12.85 0.90
C HIS A 52 -16.40 -11.90 1.72
N HIS A 53 -15.91 -10.70 2.03
CA HIS A 53 -16.69 -9.70 2.75
C HIS A 53 -17.85 -9.16 1.92
N LEU A 54 -17.65 -8.84 0.64
CA LEU A 54 -18.71 -8.39 -0.25
C LEU A 54 -19.83 -9.43 -0.37
N THR A 55 -19.47 -10.69 -0.61
CA THR A 55 -20.45 -11.79 -0.74
C THR A 55 -21.21 -12.02 0.57
N THR A 56 -20.53 -12.03 1.71
CA THR A 56 -21.15 -12.22 3.03
C THR A 56 -22.06 -11.04 3.42
N ALA A 57 -21.71 -9.83 2.99
CA ALA A 57 -22.55 -8.64 3.18
C ALA A 57 -23.75 -8.56 2.22
N GLY A 58 -23.91 -9.55 1.32
CA GLY A 58 -25.05 -9.63 0.40
C GLY A 58 -24.91 -8.76 -0.85
N ALA A 59 -23.68 -8.40 -1.24
CA ALA A 59 -23.42 -7.72 -2.51
C ALA A 59 -23.93 -8.54 -3.70
N SER A 60 -24.37 -7.86 -4.77
CA SER A 60 -24.74 -8.55 -6.01
C SER A 60 -23.52 -9.21 -6.64
N ALA A 61 -23.73 -10.33 -7.34
CA ALA A 61 -22.67 -11.00 -8.09
C ALA A 61 -21.98 -10.05 -9.09
N SER A 62 -22.76 -9.16 -9.73
CA SER A 62 -22.22 -8.14 -10.63
C SER A 62 -21.26 -7.18 -9.93
N LEU A 63 -21.58 -6.71 -8.71
CA LEU A 63 -20.70 -5.84 -7.96
C LEU A 63 -19.44 -6.58 -7.48
N CYS A 64 -19.58 -7.82 -7.02
CA CYS A 64 -18.42 -8.65 -6.64
C CYS A 64 -17.44 -8.80 -7.80
N GLU A 65 -17.94 -9.17 -8.99
CA GLU A 65 -17.13 -9.29 -10.20
C GLU A 65 -16.51 -7.96 -10.64
N GLU A 66 -17.26 -6.86 -10.56
CA GLU A 66 -16.77 -5.52 -10.88
C GLU A 66 -15.61 -5.09 -9.96
N ILE A 67 -15.76 -5.29 -8.65
CA ILE A 67 -14.70 -4.96 -7.69
C ILE A 67 -13.50 -5.90 -7.84
N LYS A 68 -13.71 -7.21 -8.06
CA LYS A 68 -12.63 -8.17 -8.30
C LYS A 68 -11.80 -7.77 -9.51
N PHE A 69 -12.47 -7.45 -10.62
CA PHE A 69 -11.84 -6.94 -11.83
C PHE A 69 -11.00 -5.70 -11.51
N ALA A 70 -11.61 -4.65 -10.95
CA ALA A 70 -10.94 -3.38 -10.72
C ALA A 70 -9.74 -3.54 -9.77
N HIS A 71 -9.86 -4.36 -8.73
CA HIS A 71 -8.83 -4.58 -7.72
C HIS A 71 -7.60 -5.29 -8.29
N CYS A 72 -7.80 -6.36 -9.06
CA CYS A 72 -6.70 -7.08 -9.72
C CYS A 72 -5.95 -6.14 -10.69
N VAL A 73 -6.72 -5.40 -11.48
CA VAL A 73 -6.19 -4.50 -12.50
C VAL A 73 -5.36 -3.38 -11.89
N PHE A 74 -5.91 -2.76 -10.84
CA PHE A 74 -5.25 -1.67 -10.15
C PHE A 74 -3.96 -2.12 -9.46
N LEU A 75 -3.97 -3.25 -8.75
CA LEU A 75 -2.80 -3.76 -8.05
C LEU A 75 -1.68 -4.16 -9.02
N ASP A 76 -2.01 -4.83 -10.13
CA ASP A 76 -1.01 -5.19 -11.12
C ASP A 76 -0.34 -3.95 -11.72
N GLU A 77 -1.11 -2.95 -12.13
CA GLU A 77 -0.53 -1.70 -12.64
C GLU A 77 0.29 -0.98 -11.58
N LEU A 78 -0.22 -0.89 -10.35
CA LEU A 78 0.44 -0.21 -9.26
C LEU A 78 1.85 -0.76 -9.02
N ILE A 79 2.03 -2.09 -9.05
CA ILE A 79 3.36 -2.71 -8.93
C ILE A 79 4.27 -2.35 -10.11
N MET A 80 3.73 -2.25 -11.32
CA MET A 80 4.49 -1.87 -12.52
C MET A 80 4.93 -0.40 -12.49
N THR A 81 4.33 0.45 -11.66
CA THR A 81 4.75 1.86 -11.51
C THR A 81 5.96 2.05 -10.59
N ILE A 82 6.38 1.02 -9.83
CA ILE A 82 7.52 1.11 -8.92
C ILE A 82 8.83 1.12 -9.74
N PRO A 83 9.64 2.20 -9.70
CA PRO A 83 10.86 2.28 -10.50
C PRO A 83 11.89 1.24 -10.08
N GLU A 84 12.53 0.59 -11.05
CA GLU A 84 13.62 -0.38 -10.85
C GLU A 84 13.27 -1.54 -9.89
N ALA A 85 11.99 -1.85 -9.72
CA ALA A 85 11.57 -2.93 -8.85
C ALA A 85 11.96 -4.29 -9.46
N ASP A 86 12.67 -5.11 -8.68
CA ASP A 86 12.80 -6.52 -9.00
C ASP A 86 11.49 -7.23 -8.62
N ILE A 87 10.59 -7.31 -9.59
CA ILE A 87 9.28 -7.90 -9.44
C ILE A 87 9.42 -9.42 -9.19
N SER A 88 8.69 -9.93 -8.21
CA SER A 88 8.70 -11.35 -7.86
C SER A 88 8.44 -12.27 -9.05
N ALA A 89 9.05 -13.46 -9.01
CA ALA A 89 8.88 -14.46 -10.06
C ALA A 89 7.41 -14.90 -10.21
N TRP A 90 6.65 -14.90 -9.10
CA TRP A 90 5.22 -15.18 -9.12
C TRP A 90 4.44 -14.14 -9.92
N TRP A 91 4.67 -12.86 -9.65
CA TRP A 91 3.98 -11.77 -10.35
C TRP A 91 4.34 -11.74 -11.84
N LYS A 92 5.62 -11.97 -12.18
CA LYS A 92 6.09 -12.09 -13.58
C LYS A 92 5.43 -13.26 -14.31
N ARG A 93 5.27 -14.41 -13.64
CA ARG A 93 4.71 -15.63 -14.24
C ARG A 93 3.19 -15.54 -14.39
N THR A 94 2.50 -15.03 -13.37
CA THR A 94 1.04 -14.97 -13.33
C THR A 94 0.63 -13.76 -12.48
N PRO A 95 0.44 -12.58 -13.10
CA PRO A 95 -0.07 -11.41 -12.38
C PRO A 95 -1.51 -11.65 -11.91
N LEU A 96 -2.03 -10.78 -11.03
CA LEU A 96 -3.32 -10.99 -10.36
C LEU A 96 -4.49 -11.05 -11.35
N GLN A 97 -4.48 -10.21 -12.39
CA GLN A 97 -5.41 -10.28 -13.52
C GLN A 97 -5.38 -11.65 -14.20
N GLY A 98 -4.17 -12.17 -14.47
CA GLY A 98 -3.99 -13.48 -15.08
C GLY A 98 -4.56 -14.59 -14.21
N HIS A 99 -4.37 -14.50 -12.89
CA HIS A 99 -4.88 -15.50 -11.96
C HIS A 99 -6.41 -15.43 -11.77
N PHE A 100 -6.95 -14.26 -11.44
CA PHE A 100 -8.35 -14.11 -11.04
C PHE A 100 -9.31 -13.88 -12.21
N LEU A 101 -8.83 -13.28 -13.31
CA LEU A 101 -9.66 -12.91 -14.46
C LEU A 101 -9.37 -13.79 -15.69
N GLY A 102 -8.24 -14.50 -15.69
CA GLY A 102 -7.83 -15.36 -16.81
C GLY A 102 -7.35 -14.62 -18.05
N HIS A 103 -7.16 -13.29 -17.97
CA HIS A 103 -6.71 -12.45 -19.08
C HIS A 103 -5.93 -11.22 -18.60
N LEU A 104 -5.13 -10.63 -19.47
CA LEU A 104 -4.26 -9.46 -19.16
C LEU A 104 -4.70 -8.16 -19.86
N ILE A 105 -5.89 -8.13 -20.44
CA ILE A 105 -6.44 -6.96 -21.16
C ILE A 105 -7.19 -5.97 -20.24
N GLY A 106 -6.88 -6.01 -18.95
CA GLY A 106 -7.58 -5.23 -17.94
C GLY A 106 -7.39 -3.72 -18.09
N GLY A 107 -6.21 -3.28 -18.55
CA GLY A 107 -5.88 -1.87 -18.80
C GLY A 107 -6.81 -1.21 -19.84
N GLU A 108 -7.19 -1.96 -20.88
CA GLU A 108 -8.11 -1.52 -21.92
C GLU A 108 -9.55 -1.51 -21.41
N GLN A 109 -9.98 -2.63 -20.80
CA GLN A 109 -11.34 -2.82 -20.31
C GLN A 109 -11.72 -1.89 -19.16
N PHE A 110 -10.74 -1.41 -18.38
CA PHE A 110 -11.00 -0.54 -17.23
C PHE A 110 -11.83 0.69 -17.61
N PHE A 111 -11.43 1.38 -18.68
CA PHE A 111 -12.13 2.59 -19.10
C PHE A 111 -13.44 2.34 -19.84
N ASP A 112 -13.60 1.16 -20.44
CA ASP A 112 -14.90 0.77 -20.99
C ASP A 112 -15.92 0.54 -19.85
N ARG A 113 -15.47 -0.06 -18.73
CA ARG A 113 -16.29 -0.18 -17.52
C ARG A 113 -16.60 1.18 -16.89
N VAL A 114 -15.63 2.10 -16.82
CA VAL A 114 -15.90 3.50 -16.41
C VAL A 114 -16.99 4.12 -17.27
N LYS A 115 -16.89 4.02 -18.60
CA LYS A 115 -17.90 4.54 -19.52
C LYS A 115 -19.28 3.91 -19.32
N ASN A 116 -19.34 2.63 -18.96
CA ASN A 116 -20.60 1.95 -18.63
C ASN A 116 -21.18 2.45 -17.30
N LEU A 117 -20.37 2.61 -16.25
CA LEU A 117 -20.81 3.16 -14.96
C LEU A 117 -21.38 4.58 -15.10
N LEU A 118 -20.83 5.39 -15.99
CA LEU A 118 -21.33 6.74 -16.28
C LEU A 118 -22.70 6.75 -16.97
N ARG A 119 -23.07 5.68 -17.68
CA ARG A 119 -24.37 5.56 -18.35
C ARG A 119 -25.48 5.16 -17.37
N GLU A 120 -25.17 4.33 -16.37
CA GLU A 120 -26.14 3.80 -15.40
C GLU A 120 -25.70 4.03 -13.94
N PRO A 121 -25.60 5.29 -13.49
CA PRO A 121 -24.91 5.60 -12.24
C PRO A 121 -25.70 5.26 -10.96
N ALA A 122 -27.03 5.20 -11.05
CA ALA A 122 -27.92 5.07 -9.89
C ALA A 122 -27.78 3.73 -9.13
N THR A 123 -27.21 2.70 -9.75
CA THR A 123 -27.15 1.33 -9.22
C THR A 123 -25.76 0.92 -8.74
N ALA A 124 -24.74 1.77 -8.92
CA ALA A 124 -23.34 1.35 -8.82
C ALA A 124 -22.44 2.31 -8.01
N GLN A 125 -22.99 3.02 -7.02
CA GLN A 125 -22.25 4.05 -6.26
C GLN A 125 -20.94 3.54 -5.63
N ALA A 126 -20.92 2.31 -5.11
CA ALA A 126 -19.70 1.70 -4.57
C ALA A 126 -18.63 1.50 -5.67
N ALA A 127 -19.01 0.96 -6.84
CA ALA A 127 -18.10 0.81 -7.97
C ALA A 127 -17.61 2.17 -8.48
N ILE A 128 -18.49 3.16 -8.63
CA ILE A 128 -18.12 4.54 -9.03
C ILE A 128 -17.06 5.10 -8.07
N SER A 129 -17.26 4.94 -6.76
CA SER A 129 -16.28 5.38 -5.75
C SER A 129 -14.94 4.66 -5.91
N CYS A 130 -14.96 3.35 -6.13
CA CYS A 130 -13.77 2.53 -6.33
C CYS A 130 -12.93 3.01 -7.52
N TYR A 131 -13.57 3.14 -8.69
CA TYR A 131 -12.92 3.60 -9.91
C TYR A 131 -12.41 5.03 -9.79
N TYR A 132 -13.20 5.92 -9.18
CA TYR A 132 -12.75 7.27 -8.88
C TYR A 132 -11.49 7.27 -7.99
N ARG A 133 -11.47 6.45 -6.93
CA ARG A 133 -10.30 6.33 -6.02
C ARG A 133 -9.06 5.87 -6.77
N MET A 134 -9.19 4.85 -7.60
CA MET A 134 -8.08 4.31 -8.41
C MET A 134 -7.50 5.36 -9.35
N LEU A 135 -8.35 6.11 -10.07
CA LEU A 135 -7.90 7.21 -10.93
C LEU A 135 -7.23 8.33 -10.13
N HIS A 136 -7.78 8.67 -8.96
CA HIS A 136 -7.20 9.69 -8.08
C HIS A 136 -5.85 9.25 -7.46
N LEU A 137 -5.64 7.95 -7.29
CA LEU A 137 -4.41 7.34 -6.81
C LEU A 137 -3.37 7.11 -7.92
N GLY A 138 -3.66 7.52 -9.15
CA GLY A 138 -2.70 7.53 -10.25
C GLY A 138 -2.86 6.38 -11.25
N TYR A 139 -3.96 5.62 -11.20
CA TYR A 139 -4.22 4.63 -12.25
C TYR A 139 -4.32 5.33 -13.62
N ALA A 140 -3.50 4.85 -14.57
CA ALA A 140 -3.35 5.36 -15.91
C ALA A 140 -3.93 4.39 -16.94
N GLY A 141 -3.76 3.07 -16.75
CA GLY A 141 -4.26 2.05 -17.66
C GLY A 141 -3.75 2.21 -19.08
N LYS A 142 -4.66 2.14 -20.05
CA LYS A 142 -4.35 2.39 -21.46
C LYS A 142 -3.83 3.80 -21.76
N TYR A 143 -4.05 4.76 -20.86
CA TYR A 143 -3.49 6.10 -21.01
C TYR A 143 -2.06 6.10 -20.48
N ARG A 144 -1.14 6.70 -21.22
CA ARG A 144 0.30 6.68 -20.88
C ARG A 144 0.65 7.57 -19.70
N THR A 145 -0.18 8.57 -19.41
CA THR A 145 0.07 9.59 -18.39
C THR A 145 -1.21 9.88 -17.60
N GLU A 146 -1.05 10.31 -16.35
CA GLU A 146 -2.16 10.79 -15.54
C GLU A 146 -2.78 12.08 -16.13
N ASP A 147 -1.99 12.90 -16.82
CA ASP A 147 -2.43 14.18 -17.40
C ASP A 147 -3.24 14.05 -18.70
N ASP A 148 -3.50 12.83 -19.17
CA ASP A 148 -4.33 12.60 -20.35
C ASP A 148 -5.72 13.24 -20.19
N GLU A 149 -6.15 14.01 -21.18
CA GLU A 149 -7.38 14.82 -21.14
C GLU A 149 -8.63 13.95 -21.01
N GLU A 150 -8.72 12.83 -21.74
CA GLU A 150 -9.88 11.93 -21.68
C GLU A 150 -9.94 11.26 -20.30
N ARG A 151 -8.79 10.81 -19.79
CA ARG A 151 -8.69 10.23 -18.44
C ARG A 151 -9.17 11.22 -17.37
N GLN A 152 -8.69 12.46 -17.42
CA GLN A 152 -9.07 13.51 -16.48
C GLN A 152 -10.56 13.85 -16.57
N LEU A 153 -11.11 13.94 -17.78
CA LEU A 153 -12.53 14.15 -18.01
C LEU A 153 -13.38 13.03 -17.39
N LEU A 154 -13.03 11.77 -17.63
CA LEU A 154 -13.73 10.62 -17.06
C LEU A 154 -13.67 10.61 -15.52
N MET A 155 -12.50 10.93 -14.94
CA MET A 155 -12.35 11.07 -13.49
C MET A 155 -13.26 12.17 -12.92
N GLN A 156 -13.35 13.33 -13.60
CA GLN A 156 -14.24 14.42 -13.18
C GLN A 156 -15.71 14.03 -13.28
N GLN A 157 -16.11 13.31 -14.32
CA GLN A 157 -17.48 12.80 -14.48
C GLN A 157 -17.84 11.82 -13.36
N LEU A 158 -16.95 10.88 -13.01
CA LEU A 158 -17.17 9.98 -11.86
C LEU A 158 -17.30 10.77 -10.55
N LYS A 159 -16.43 11.77 -10.33
CA LYS A 159 -16.48 12.64 -9.15
C LYS A 159 -17.82 13.35 -9.02
N ALA A 160 -18.40 13.83 -10.11
CA ALA A 160 -19.67 14.54 -10.12
C ALA A 160 -20.88 13.66 -9.70
N LEU A 161 -20.76 12.34 -9.87
CA LEU A 161 -21.78 11.37 -9.48
C LEU A 161 -21.66 10.96 -8.00
N LEU A 162 -20.52 11.20 -7.36
CA LEU A 162 -20.32 10.91 -5.96
C LEU A 162 -20.99 11.96 -5.08
N PRO A 163 -21.61 11.56 -3.94
CA PRO A 163 -22.17 12.51 -3.00
C PRO A 163 -21.07 13.45 -2.53
N LYS A 164 -21.40 14.74 -2.42
CA LYS A 164 -20.49 15.75 -1.91
C LYS A 164 -20.07 15.35 -0.50
N GLN A 165 -18.79 15.02 -0.29
CA GLN A 165 -18.29 14.74 1.05
C GLN A 165 -18.43 16.00 1.90
N ILE A 166 -19.31 15.93 2.90
CA ILE A 166 -19.49 17.00 3.90
C ILE A 166 -18.41 16.77 4.97
N GLY A 167 -17.23 17.37 4.76
CA GLY A 167 -16.05 17.31 5.66
C GLY A 167 -14.89 16.53 5.02
N SER A 168 -13.63 16.96 5.03
CA SER A 168 -12.94 18.06 5.69
C SER A 168 -11.85 18.57 4.73
N ALA A 169 -12.01 19.77 4.19
CA ALA A 169 -11.01 20.38 3.31
C ALA A 169 -9.90 21.13 4.06
N ASP A 170 -9.97 21.31 5.39
CA ASP A 170 -9.03 22.21 6.10
C ASP A 170 -8.58 21.73 7.51
N SER A 171 -8.83 20.49 7.89
CA SER A 171 -8.18 19.97 9.10
C SER A 171 -6.77 19.54 8.73
N ALA A 172 -5.80 20.43 8.91
CA ALA A 172 -4.39 20.08 8.79
C ALA A 172 -4.11 18.84 9.64
N ILE A 173 -3.92 17.69 8.99
CA ILE A 173 -3.46 16.47 9.67
C ILE A 173 -2.01 16.77 10.06
N ILE A 174 -1.80 17.12 11.33
CA ILE A 174 -0.46 17.31 11.88
C ILE A 174 0.20 15.94 11.93
N ILE A 175 0.92 15.59 10.87
CA ILE A 175 1.76 14.39 10.85
C ILE A 175 2.97 14.68 11.73
N GLN A 176 2.88 14.31 13.01
CA GLN A 176 4.03 14.28 13.89
C GLN A 176 4.91 13.09 13.48
N ARG A 177 5.78 13.33 12.51
CA ARG A 177 6.78 12.35 12.06
C ARG A 177 7.74 12.09 13.22
N SER A 178 7.47 11.04 13.99
CA SER A 178 8.41 10.52 14.97
C SER A 178 9.67 10.13 14.22
N LYS A 179 10.72 10.95 14.34
CA LYS A 179 12.07 10.53 13.96
C LYS A 179 12.38 9.35 14.88
N HIS A 180 12.31 8.14 14.33
CA HIS A 180 12.75 6.94 15.02
C HIS A 180 14.20 7.21 15.46
N LYS A 181 14.38 7.45 16.77
CA LYS A 181 15.69 7.72 17.38
C LYS A 181 16.46 6.41 17.33
N THR A 182 17.16 6.17 16.22
CA THR A 182 18.23 5.19 16.21
C THR A 182 19.25 5.64 17.25
N SER A 183 19.48 4.78 18.24
CA SER A 183 20.37 5.07 19.35
C SER A 183 21.75 5.47 18.81
N PHE A 184 22.24 6.64 19.22
CA PHE A 184 23.54 7.20 18.86
C PHE A 184 24.70 6.19 19.00
N TRP A 185 24.54 5.22 19.91
CA TRP A 185 25.47 4.13 20.16
C TRP A 185 25.69 3.15 18.99
N GLN A 186 24.81 3.11 17.99
CA GLN A 186 25.00 2.28 16.80
C GLN A 186 25.83 2.94 15.68
N ARG A 187 26.19 4.23 15.81
CA ARG A 187 26.89 4.98 14.74
C ARG A 187 28.41 5.05 14.86
N SER A 188 29.02 4.55 15.93
CA SER A 188 30.49 4.66 16.09
C SER A 188 31.11 3.49 16.84
N PRO A 189 31.44 2.39 16.13
CA PRO A 189 32.18 1.25 16.69
C PRO A 189 33.53 1.65 17.30
N TRP A 190 34.14 2.75 16.83
CA TRP A 190 35.42 3.26 17.31
C TRP A 190 35.38 3.73 18.77
N LEU A 191 34.26 4.29 19.25
CA LEU A 191 34.14 4.74 20.65
C LEU A 191 34.09 3.55 21.62
N ILE A 192 33.39 2.48 21.25
CA ILE A 192 33.37 1.23 22.01
C ILE A 192 34.79 0.62 22.05
N ARG A 193 35.48 0.59 20.90
CA ARG A 193 36.85 0.07 20.82
C ARG A 193 37.84 0.89 21.65
N SER A 194 37.70 2.21 21.70
CA SER A 194 38.55 3.09 22.51
C SER A 194 38.35 2.87 24.01
N SER A 195 37.10 2.74 24.47
CA SER A 195 36.80 2.52 25.88
C SER A 195 37.37 1.20 26.41
N VAL A 196 37.35 0.13 25.61
CA VAL A 196 37.93 -1.17 26.01
C VAL A 196 39.45 -1.07 26.14
N LEU A 197 40.12 -0.36 25.23
CA LEU A 197 41.57 -0.18 25.28
C LEU A 197 42.02 0.53 26.57
N VAL A 198 41.31 1.60 26.96
CA VAL A 198 41.61 2.35 28.19
C VAL A 198 41.38 1.51 29.46
N ALA A 199 40.34 0.68 29.49
CA ALA A 199 40.10 -0.19 30.65
C ALA A 199 41.24 -1.22 30.83
N ILE A 200 41.76 -1.77 29.73
CA ILE A 200 42.87 -2.74 29.76
C ILE A 200 44.15 -2.07 30.30
N THR A 201 44.48 -0.85 29.86
CA THR A 201 45.69 -0.16 30.34
C THR A 201 45.62 0.23 31.81
N VAL A 202 44.44 0.62 32.30
CA VAL A 202 44.24 0.88 33.73
C VAL A 202 44.40 -0.40 34.56
N ALA A 203 43.82 -1.51 34.10
CA ALA A 203 43.92 -2.79 34.80
C ALA A 203 45.37 -3.29 34.89
N THR A 204 46.16 -3.16 33.82
CA THR A 204 47.58 -3.56 33.84
C THR A 204 48.42 -2.66 34.75
N PHE A 205 48.11 -1.36 34.81
CA PHE A 205 48.78 -0.44 35.72
C PHE A 205 48.50 -0.77 37.19
N ILE A 206 47.24 -1.05 37.54
CA ILE A 206 46.85 -1.45 38.90
C ILE A 206 47.53 -2.78 39.29
N MET A 207 47.50 -3.77 38.40
CA MET A 207 48.13 -5.07 38.64
C MET A 207 49.65 -4.92 38.85
N ASN A 208 50.32 -4.12 38.02
CA ASN A 208 51.76 -3.89 38.13
C ASN A 208 52.13 -3.15 39.43
N GLY A 209 51.34 -2.14 39.82
CA GLY A 209 51.52 -1.45 41.09
C GLY A 209 51.33 -2.38 42.30
N HIS A 210 50.35 -3.28 42.24
CA HIS A 210 50.12 -4.27 43.29
C HIS A 210 51.27 -5.29 43.38
N LEU A 211 51.85 -5.69 42.25
CA LEU A 211 53.01 -6.59 42.21
C LEU A 211 54.25 -5.93 42.83
N GLN A 212 54.50 -4.66 42.52
CA GLN A 212 55.61 -3.89 43.10
C GLN A 212 55.44 -3.67 44.60
N TYR A 213 54.21 -3.44 45.07
CA TYR A 213 53.92 -3.32 46.51
C TYR A 213 54.22 -4.62 47.28
N LEU A 214 53.95 -5.79 46.69
CA LEU A 214 54.25 -7.07 47.32
C LEU A 214 55.75 -7.40 47.34
N LEU A 215 56.52 -6.97 46.32
CA LEU A 215 57.96 -7.19 46.26
C LEU A 215 58.79 -6.29 47.19
N VAL A 216 58.25 -5.15 47.62
CA VAL A 216 58.92 -4.22 48.55
C VAL A 216 58.61 -4.55 50.02
N LYS A 217 57.57 -5.35 50.29
CA LYS A 217 57.15 -5.74 51.65
C LYS A 217 57.48 -7.20 52.03
N GLY A 218 58.07 -7.98 51.13
CA GLY A 218 58.65 -9.29 51.42
C GLY A 218 60.16 -9.17 51.63
#